data_AF-A0A2D4H4N7-F1
#
_entry.id   AF-A0A2D4H4N7-F1
#
_cell.length_a   1.000
_cell.length_b   1.000
_cell.length_c   1.000
_cell.angle_alpha   90.00
_cell.angle_beta   90.00
_cell.angle_gamma   90.00
#
_symmetry.space_group_name_H-M   'P 1'
#
loop_
_entity.id
_entity.type
_entity.pdbx_description
1 polymer ?
#
loop_
_entity_poly.entity_id
_entity_poly.type
_entity_poly.pdbx_seq_one_letter_code
_entity_poly.pdbx_strand_id
1 'polypeptide(L)'
;EGAQVMWSKDGVELTREDTFKYRIRKDGKKHMLIINEATKEDAGRYQIVTNGGQSEADLAVEDKPLEVIQGIADLTVKATEQAVFKCEVSDEKVTGKWYKNGVEIRPSKRITMTHKGRVHK
;
A
#
# COMPACT_ATOMS: atom_id res chain seq x y z
N GLU A 1 32.17 -8.78 25.43
CA GLU A 1 30.73 -8.86 25.71
C GLU A 1 29.93 -8.28 24.54
N GLY A 2 28.81 -8.88 24.17
CA GLY A 2 27.95 -8.33 23.12
C GLY A 2 26.99 -7.30 23.72
N ALA A 3 26.86 -6.13 23.08
CA ALA A 3 25.88 -5.13 23.49
C ALA A 3 24.46 -5.75 23.55
N GLN A 4 23.81 -5.63 24.70
CA GLN A 4 22.39 -5.89 24.90
C GLN A 4 21.61 -4.72 24.32
N VAL A 5 20.60 -5.02 23.51
CA VAL A 5 19.74 -4.00 22.90
C VAL A 5 18.27 -4.37 23.08
N MET A 6 17.45 -3.37 23.33
CA MET A 6 15.99 -3.46 23.44
C MET A 6 15.39 -2.51 22.42
N TRP A 7 14.41 -2.99 21.66
CA TRP A 7 13.63 -2.17 20.74
C TRP A 7 12.23 -1.99 21.32
N SER A 8 11.62 -0.83 21.10
CA SER A 8 10.22 -0.59 21.44
C SER A 8 9.52 0.23 20.36
N LYS A 9 8.20 0.08 20.28
CA LYS A 9 7.29 0.90 19.49
C LYS A 9 6.26 1.50 20.43
N ASP A 10 6.14 2.83 20.44
CA ASP A 10 5.20 3.58 21.29
C ASP A 10 5.30 3.16 22.78
N GLY A 11 6.53 2.86 23.24
CA GLY A 11 6.83 2.41 24.60
C GLY A 11 6.58 0.92 24.87
N VAL A 12 6.03 0.17 23.91
CA VAL A 12 5.84 -1.28 24.01
C VAL A 12 7.07 -1.99 23.47
N GLU A 13 7.71 -2.83 24.29
CA GLU A 13 8.89 -3.60 23.87
C GLU A 13 8.55 -4.53 22.69
N LEU A 14 9.38 -4.48 21.65
CA LEU A 14 9.33 -5.40 20.52
C LEU A 14 10.19 -6.61 20.85
N THR A 15 9.55 -7.76 21.00
CA THR A 15 10.23 -9.00 21.34
C THR A 15 10.65 -9.76 20.08
N ARG A 16 11.60 -10.69 20.21
CA ARG A 16 11.98 -11.58 19.09
C ARG A 16 10.83 -12.46 18.59
N GLU A 17 9.77 -12.60 19.38
CA GLU A 17 8.59 -13.39 19.06
C GLU A 17 7.60 -12.63 18.17
N ASP A 18 7.86 -11.34 17.87
CA ASP A 18 7.00 -10.49 17.05
C ASP A 18 7.10 -10.79 15.54
N THR A 19 6.84 -12.04 15.19
CA THR A 19 6.35 -12.54 13.88
C THR A 19 7.22 -12.22 12.65
N PHE A 20 6.77 -12.68 11.47
CA PHE A 20 7.35 -12.27 10.18
C PHE A 20 7.35 -10.74 9.99
N LYS A 21 6.52 -10.00 10.76
CA LYS A 21 6.35 -8.55 10.67
C LYS A 21 7.59 -7.77 11.12
N TYR A 22 8.08 -8.01 12.33
CA TYR A 22 9.18 -7.27 12.93
C TYR A 22 10.41 -8.16 13.04
N ARG A 23 11.50 -7.79 12.37
CA ARG A 23 12.75 -8.56 12.39
C ARG A 23 13.89 -7.71 12.92
N ILE A 24 14.36 -8.08 14.11
CA ILE A 24 15.54 -7.48 14.71
C ILE A 24 16.79 -8.21 14.21
N ARG A 25 17.74 -7.47 13.61
CA ARG A 25 19.02 -8.01 13.12
C ARG A 25 20.20 -7.29 13.76
N LYS A 26 21.29 -8.04 13.90
CA LYS A 26 22.61 -7.54 14.33
C LYS A 26 23.67 -7.99 13.35
N ASP A 27 24.45 -7.04 12.85
CA ASP A 27 25.62 -7.28 12.00
C ASP A 27 26.81 -6.49 12.55
N GLY A 28 27.69 -7.18 13.29
CA GLY A 28 28.75 -6.56 14.07
C GLY A 28 28.22 -5.52 15.06
N LYS A 29 28.50 -4.23 14.79
CA LYS A 29 28.06 -3.07 15.58
C LYS A 29 26.75 -2.43 15.07
N LYS A 30 26.21 -2.90 13.95
CA LYS A 30 24.96 -2.39 13.36
C LYS A 30 23.78 -3.15 13.96
N HIS A 31 22.82 -2.39 14.48
CA HIS A 31 21.55 -2.91 14.98
C HIS A 31 20.43 -2.38 14.08
N MET A 32 19.54 -3.27 13.63
CA MET A 32 18.49 -2.95 12.66
C MET A 32 17.16 -3.54 13.11
N LEU A 33 16.10 -2.76 13.00
CA LEU A 33 14.71 -3.22 13.03
C LEU A 33 14.15 -3.17 11.61
N ILE A 34 13.68 -4.30 11.11
CA ILE A 34 13.09 -4.42 9.77
C ILE A 34 11.59 -4.67 9.95
N ILE A 35 10.77 -3.80 9.36
CA ILE A 35 9.30 -3.92 9.35
C ILE A 35 8.89 -4.40 7.96
N ASN A 36 8.37 -5.62 7.85
CA ASN A 36 7.90 -6.18 6.59
C ASN A 36 6.46 -5.74 6.31
N GLU A 37 6.11 -5.49 5.05
CA GLU A 37 4.74 -5.13 4.64
C GLU A 37 4.13 -3.99 5.48
N ALA A 38 4.84 -2.87 5.64
CA ALA A 38 4.41 -1.76 6.48
C ALA A 38 2.98 -1.28 6.15
N THR A 39 2.19 -1.06 7.19
CA THR A 39 0.80 -0.60 7.16
C THR A 39 0.65 0.64 8.04
N LYS A 40 -0.52 1.29 8.00
CA LYS A 40 -0.83 2.44 8.88
C LYS A 40 -0.67 2.12 10.36
N GLU A 41 -0.92 0.87 10.76
CA GLU A 41 -0.77 0.43 12.14
C GLU A 41 0.69 0.43 12.59
N ASP A 42 1.67 0.40 11.67
CA ASP A 42 3.10 0.44 12.01
C ASP A 42 3.62 1.86 12.25
N ALA A 43 2.86 2.89 11.88
CA ALA A 43 3.25 4.26 12.21
C ALA A 43 3.34 4.42 13.73
N GLY A 44 4.31 5.22 14.19
CA GLY A 44 4.57 5.41 15.62
C GLY A 44 6.03 5.72 15.91
N ARG A 45 6.33 5.88 17.20
CA ARG A 45 7.69 6.16 17.68
C ARG A 45 8.44 4.87 17.94
N TYR A 46 9.60 4.72 17.30
CA TYR A 46 10.50 3.60 17.54
C TYR A 46 11.70 4.05 18.35
N GLN A 47 12.08 3.24 19.34
CA GLN A 47 13.22 3.51 20.20
C GLN A 47 14.12 2.28 20.28
N ILE A 48 15.44 2.51 20.28
CA ILE A 48 16.46 1.52 20.62
C ILE A 48 17.19 1.96 21.89
N VAL A 49 17.24 1.06 22.88
CA VAL A 49 17.98 1.25 24.13
C VAL A 49 19.12 0.24 24.20
N THR A 50 20.30 0.71 24.58
CA THR A 50 21.52 -0.10 24.77
C THR A 50 22.09 0.17 26.16
N ASN A 51 23.07 -0.63 26.57
CA ASN A 51 23.81 -0.38 27.81
C ASN A 51 24.60 0.95 27.82
N GLY A 52 24.85 1.56 26.66
CA GLY A 52 25.61 2.80 26.51
C GLY A 52 24.75 4.04 26.20
N GLY A 53 23.44 3.90 26.05
CA GLY A 53 22.55 5.00 25.68
C GLY A 53 21.36 4.56 24.82
N GLN A 54 20.57 5.53 24.36
CA GLN A 54 19.33 5.32 23.60
C GLN A 54 19.22 6.26 22.39
N SER A 55 18.39 5.88 21.42
CA SER A 55 18.04 6.69 20.23
C SER A 55 16.59 6.42 19.84
N GLU A 56 15.90 7.43 19.30
CA GLU A 56 14.50 7.33 18.86
C GLU A 56 14.24 8.01 17.52
N ALA A 57 13.20 7.56 16.81
CA ALA A 57 12.71 8.14 15.56
C ALA A 57 11.23 7.81 15.35
N ASP A 58 10.49 8.71 14.68
CA ASP A 58 9.09 8.48 14.31
C ASP A 58 9.00 7.88 12.89
N LEU A 59 8.18 6.84 12.73
CA LEU A 59 7.80 6.27 11.44
C LEU A 59 6.44 6.80 11.02
N ALA A 60 6.38 7.43 9.85
CA ALA A 60 5.13 7.70 9.14
C ALA A 60 4.94 6.68 8.02
N VAL A 61 3.71 6.18 7.86
CA VAL A 61 3.35 5.28 6.76
C VAL A 61 2.27 5.95 5.91
N GLU A 62 2.61 6.23 4.67
CA GLU A 62 1.68 6.83 3.69
C GLU A 62 0.97 5.75 2.90
N ASP A 63 -0.27 6.03 2.48
CA ASP A 63 -0.96 5.14 1.55
C ASP A 63 -0.28 5.25 0.19
N LYS A 64 -0.23 4.15 -0.55
CA LYS A 64 0.20 4.21 -1.93
C LYS A 64 -0.78 5.09 -2.72
N PRO A 65 -0.30 6.00 -3.56
CA PRO A 65 -1.18 6.79 -4.39
C PRO A 65 -2.04 5.88 -5.28
N LEU A 66 -3.31 6.25 -5.46
CA LEU A 66 -4.14 5.65 -6.48
C LEU A 66 -3.62 6.13 -7.84
N GLU A 67 -3.18 5.19 -8.65
CA GLU A 67 -2.60 5.44 -9.96
C GLU A 67 -3.38 4.68 -11.02
N VAL A 68 -3.48 5.26 -12.22
CA VAL A 68 -3.94 4.55 -13.40
C VAL A 68 -2.72 3.86 -14.01
N ILE A 69 -2.62 2.55 -13.82
CA ILE A 69 -1.53 1.72 -14.36
C ILE A 69 -1.67 1.61 -15.89
N GLN A 70 -2.88 1.36 -16.37
CA GLN A 70 -3.20 1.30 -17.79
C GLN A 70 -4.38 2.20 -18.09
N GLY A 71 -4.15 3.25 -18.87
CA GLY A 71 -5.22 4.14 -19.33
C GLY A 71 -6.16 3.48 -20.33
N ILE A 72 -7.25 4.17 -20.64
CA ILE A 72 -8.12 3.79 -21.76
C ILE A 72 -7.44 4.14 -23.09
N ALA A 73 -7.78 3.41 -24.15
CA ALA A 73 -7.31 3.67 -25.50
C ALA A 73 -8.48 4.06 -26.41
N ASP A 74 -8.16 4.78 -27.49
CA ASP A 74 -9.13 5.10 -28.53
C ASP A 74 -9.61 3.83 -29.23
N LEU A 75 -10.91 3.78 -29.52
CA LEU A 75 -11.56 2.63 -30.16
C LEU A 75 -12.34 3.08 -31.38
N THR A 76 -12.18 2.34 -32.47
CA THR A 76 -13.08 2.40 -33.63
C THR A 76 -13.80 1.07 -33.73
N VAL A 77 -15.13 1.10 -33.65
CA VAL A 77 -16.00 -0.08 -33.79
C VAL A 77 -16.98 0.16 -34.92
N LYS A 78 -17.47 -0.90 -35.57
CA LYS A 78 -18.53 -0.73 -36.57
C LYS A 78 -19.87 -0.50 -35.88
N ALA A 79 -20.81 0.11 -36.61
CA ALA A 79 -22.18 0.25 -36.13
C ALA A 79 -22.73 -1.13 -35.71
N THR A 80 -23.50 -1.16 -34.63
CA THR A 80 -24.08 -2.36 -33.98
C THR A 80 -23.11 -3.25 -33.21
N GLU A 81 -21.79 -3.09 -33.36
CA GLU A 81 -20.81 -3.83 -32.55
C GLU A 81 -20.67 -3.26 -31.13
N GLN A 82 -20.13 -4.08 -30.23
CA GLN A 82 -19.84 -3.68 -28.85
C GLN A 82 -18.52 -2.91 -28.77
N ALA A 83 -18.54 -1.74 -28.12
CA ALA A 83 -17.33 -1.05 -27.68
C ALA A 83 -17.05 -1.36 -26.21
N VAL A 84 -15.79 -1.68 -25.88
CA VAL A 84 -15.36 -1.96 -24.50
C VAL A 84 -14.11 -1.15 -24.21
N PHE A 85 -14.27 -0.10 -23.40
CA PHE A 85 -13.12 0.58 -22.81
C PHE A 85 -12.60 -0.26 -21.63
N LYS A 86 -11.29 -0.21 -21.39
CA LYS A 86 -10.66 -0.89 -20.26
C LYS A 86 -9.60 0.02 -19.67
N CYS A 87 -9.55 0.11 -18.34
CA CYS A 87 -8.39 0.66 -17.63
C CYS A 87 -7.97 -0.27 -16.49
N GLU A 88 -6.75 -0.07 -15.99
CA GLU A 88 -6.20 -0.75 -14.82
C GLU A 88 -5.71 0.29 -13.80
N VAL A 89 -6.02 0.08 -12.52
CA VAL A 89 -5.66 0.99 -11.41
C VAL A 89 -4.79 0.29 -10.36
N SER A 90 -4.07 1.04 -9.53
CA SER A 90 -3.14 0.48 -8.53
C SER A 90 -3.81 -0.26 -7.37
N ASP A 91 -5.04 0.11 -7.02
CA ASP A 91 -5.80 -0.47 -5.90
C ASP A 91 -7.04 -1.22 -6.41
N GLU A 92 -7.12 -2.52 -6.11
CA GLU A 92 -8.25 -3.39 -6.46
C GLU A 92 -9.51 -3.14 -5.65
N LYS A 93 -9.44 -2.35 -4.57
CA LYS A 93 -10.60 -1.98 -3.76
C LYS A 93 -11.30 -0.74 -4.30
N VAL A 94 -10.69 -0.04 -5.25
CA VAL A 94 -11.22 1.19 -5.81
C VAL A 94 -12.22 0.88 -6.90
N THR A 95 -13.40 1.51 -6.85
CA THR A 95 -14.37 1.52 -7.94
C THR A 95 -14.27 2.84 -8.71
N GLY A 96 -14.13 2.76 -10.04
CA GLY A 96 -14.08 3.93 -10.92
C GLY A 96 -15.45 4.44 -11.36
N LYS A 97 -15.50 5.71 -11.75
CA LYS A 97 -16.65 6.32 -12.45
C LYS A 97 -16.28 6.58 -13.91
N TRP A 98 -17.23 6.35 -14.80
CA TRP A 98 -17.07 6.61 -16.23
C TRP A 98 -17.77 7.89 -16.62
N TYR A 99 -17.15 8.68 -17.50
CA TYR A 99 -17.69 9.95 -17.97
C TYR A 99 -17.71 9.97 -19.49
N LYS A 100 -18.78 10.53 -20.07
CA LYS A 100 -18.87 10.85 -21.50
C LYS A 100 -19.06 12.35 -21.64
N ASN A 101 -18.10 13.03 -22.29
CA ASN A 101 -18.12 14.48 -22.49
C ASN A 101 -18.34 15.26 -21.17
N GLY A 102 -17.67 14.82 -20.10
CA GLY A 102 -17.78 15.42 -18.77
C GLY A 102 -19.01 15.02 -17.94
N VAL A 103 -19.94 14.24 -18.50
CA VAL A 103 -21.15 13.79 -17.78
C VAL A 103 -20.95 12.37 -17.26
N GLU A 104 -21.21 12.14 -15.97
CA GLU A 104 -21.13 10.82 -15.34
C GLU A 104 -22.13 9.85 -15.97
N ILE A 105 -21.63 8.68 -16.37
CA ILE A 105 -22.42 7.62 -16.96
C ILE A 105 -22.96 6.73 -15.84
N ARG A 106 -24.27 6.46 -15.87
CA ARG A 106 -24.93 5.50 -14.97
C ARG A 106 -25.24 4.20 -15.71
N PRO A 107 -25.24 3.04 -15.01
CA PRO A 107 -25.61 1.77 -15.62
C PRO A 107 -27.03 1.84 -16.22
N SER A 108 -27.22 1.18 -17.37
CA SER A 108 -28.51 1.10 -18.05
C SER A 108 -28.61 -0.17 -18.88
N LYS A 109 -29.75 -0.41 -19.56
CA LYS A 109 -29.90 -1.54 -20.49
C LYS A 109 -28.84 -1.58 -21.61
N ARG A 110 -28.24 -0.43 -21.96
CA ARG A 110 -27.24 -0.32 -23.03
C ARG A 110 -25.81 -0.20 -22.53
N ILE A 111 -25.60 0.10 -21.26
CA ILE A 111 -24.28 0.38 -20.69
C ILE A 111 -24.12 -0.41 -19.40
N THR A 112 -23.14 -1.30 -19.39
CA THR A 112 -22.73 -2.07 -18.23
C THR A 112 -21.32 -1.65 -17.85
N MET A 113 -21.08 -1.43 -16.56
CA MET A 113 -19.75 -1.18 -16.02
C MET A 113 -19.42 -2.27 -15.03
N THR A 114 -18.22 -2.82 -15.13
CA THR A 114 -17.74 -3.94 -14.32
C THR A 114 -16.33 -3.66 -13.82
N HIS A 115 -16.00 -4.28 -12.70
CA HIS A 115 -14.70 -4.19 -12.08
C HIS A 115 -14.33 -5.58 -11.56
N LYS A 116 -13.13 -6.05 -11.86
CA LYS A 116 -12.60 -7.33 -11.37
C LYS A 116 -11.14 -7.17 -11.00
N GLY A 117 -10.86 -7.14 -9.69
CA GLY A 117 -9.54 -6.72 -9.21
C GLY A 117 -9.18 -5.36 -9.81
N ARG A 118 -7.92 -5.11 -10.14
CA ARG A 118 -7.48 -3.81 -10.68
C ARG A 118 -8.09 -3.37 -12.03
N VAL A 119 -8.86 -4.23 -12.71
CA VAL A 119 -9.35 -3.98 -14.06
C VAL A 119 -10.80 -3.46 -14.05
N HIS A 120 -11.02 -2.32 -14.71
CA HIS A 120 -12.34 -1.73 -14.96
C HIS A 120 -12.70 -1.82 -16.45
N LYS A 121 -13.98 -2.12 -16.72
CA LYS A 121 -14.55 -2.19 -18.08
C LYS A 121 -15.94 -1.56 -18.13
#